data_AF-A0ABD5DUS6-F1
#
_entry.id   AF-A0ABD5DUS6-F1
#
_cell.length_a   1.000
_cell.length_b   1.000
_cell.length_c   1.000
_cell.angle_alpha   90.00
_cell.angle_beta   90.00
_cell.angle_gamma   90.00
#
_symmetry.space_group_name_H-M   'P 1'
#
loop_
_entity.id
_entity.type
_entity.pdbx_description
1 polymer ?
#
loop_
_entity_poly.entity_id
_entity_poly.type
_entity_poly.pdbx_seq_one_letter_code
_entity_poly.pdbx_strand_id
1 'polypeptide(L)'
;LEQLMPQAELIGVTVSRSVADQLPKVEALQRAVANSLELQAKAEIILWDDYFAPGYGTPNEDGMAAVKLLAQLEGILLDPVYTGKAMAGLI
;
A
#
# COMPACT_ATOMS: atom_id res chain seq x y z
N LEU A 1 8.81 -7.12 8.05
CA LEU A 1 8.50 -8.48 7.56
C LEU A 1 9.77 -9.30 7.38
N GLU A 2 10.76 -8.83 6.61
CA GLU A 2 12.04 -9.53 6.38
C GLU A 2 12.64 -10.25 7.61
N GLN A 3 12.68 -9.59 8.77
CA GLN A 3 13.29 -10.15 9.98
C GLN A 3 12.50 -11.27 10.67
N LEU A 4 11.18 -11.37 10.43
CA LEU A 4 10.29 -12.29 11.15
C LEU A 4 9.53 -13.25 10.22
N MET A 5 9.22 -12.80 9.01
CA MET A 5 8.52 -13.54 7.97
C MET A 5 9.17 -13.24 6.61
N PRO A 6 10.43 -13.65 6.39
CA PRO A 6 11.18 -13.33 5.17
C PRO A 6 10.57 -13.90 3.89
N GLN A 7 9.71 -14.92 4.00
CA GLN A 7 9.04 -15.54 2.86
C GLN A 7 7.75 -14.82 2.46
N ALA A 8 7.24 -13.90 3.30
CA ALA A 8 6.03 -13.15 2.99
C ALA A 8 6.36 -11.98 2.05
N GLU A 9 5.62 -11.89 0.95
CA GLU A 9 5.68 -10.75 0.05
C GLU A 9 4.91 -9.56 0.66
N LEU A 10 5.51 -8.37 0.60
CA LEU A 10 4.89 -7.13 1.04
C LEU A 10 4.70 -6.18 -0.14
N ILE A 11 3.44 -5.96 -0.50
CA ILE A 11 3.06 -5.08 -1.62
C ILE A 11 2.41 -3.82 -1.04
N GLY A 12 2.88 -2.65 -1.48
CA GLY A 12 2.26 -1.37 -1.15
C GLY A 12 1.46 -0.83 -2.33
N VAL A 13 0.14 -0.73 -2.20
CA VAL A 13 -0.69 0.00 -3.17
C VAL A 13 -0.57 1.50 -2.87
N THR A 14 -0.07 2.30 -3.82
CA THR A 14 0.06 3.74 -3.64
C THR A 14 -1.32 4.41 -3.66
N VAL A 15 -1.43 5.58 -3.04
CA VAL A 15 -2.71 6.32 -2.93
C VAL A 15 -2.62 7.76 -3.45
N SER A 16 -1.47 8.16 -3.98
CA SER A 16 -1.20 9.55 -4.34
C SER A 16 -0.15 9.79 -5.41
N ARG A 17 0.71 8.81 -5.69
CA ARG A 17 1.96 9.00 -6.41
C ARG A 17 2.28 7.77 -7.24
N SER A 18 2.99 8.01 -8.34
CA SER A 18 3.60 6.93 -9.11
C SER A 18 4.61 6.15 -8.28
N VAL A 19 4.97 4.94 -8.72
CA VAL A 19 6.09 4.16 -8.17
C VAL A 19 7.37 5.00 -8.20
N ALA A 20 7.64 5.69 -9.30
CA ALA A 20 8.84 6.52 -9.47
C ALA A 20 8.96 7.60 -8.38
N ASP A 21 7.83 8.20 -7.95
CA ASP A 21 7.82 9.26 -6.93
C ASP A 21 7.72 8.74 -5.48
N GLN A 22 7.18 7.54 -5.29
CA GLN A 22 6.91 6.96 -3.98
C GLN A 22 8.07 6.07 -3.51
N LEU A 23 8.67 5.27 -4.39
CA LEU A 23 9.72 4.31 -4.06
C LEU A 23 10.90 4.95 -3.32
N PRO A 24 11.50 6.08 -3.77
CA PRO A 24 12.63 6.69 -3.06
C PRO A 24 12.28 7.12 -1.63
N LYS A 25 11.02 7.49 -1.37
CA LYS A 25 10.54 7.90 -0.04
C LYS A 25 10.44 6.69 0.88
N VAL A 26 9.87 5.59 0.40
CA VAL A 26 9.72 4.36 1.19
C VAL A 26 11.09 3.76 1.49
N GLU A 27 12.00 3.72 0.52
CA GLU A 27 13.38 3.26 0.73
C GLU A 27 14.13 4.12 1.76
N ALA A 28 13.99 5.45 1.69
CA ALA A 28 14.63 6.34 2.66
C ALA A 28 14.16 6.04 4.09
N LEU A 29 12.86 5.82 4.29
CA LEU A 29 12.30 5.44 5.59
C LEU A 29 12.73 4.05 6.02
N GLN A 30 12.73 3.06 5.12
CA GLN A 30 13.22 1.71 5.41
C GLN A 30 14.66 1.75 5.93
N ARG A 31 15.55 2.48 5.26
CA ARG A 31 16.95 2.65 5.68
C ARG A 31 17.07 3.39 7.02
N ALA A 32 16.31 4.47 7.21
CA ALA A 32 16.33 5.24 8.46
C ALA A 32 15.86 4.41 9.67
N VAL A 33 14.79 3.62 9.50
CA VAL A 33 14.28 2.72 10.53
C VAL A 33 15.27 1.59 10.80
N ALA A 34 15.85 0.97 9.76
CA ALA A 34 16.85 -0.08 9.92
C ALA A 34 18.07 0.42 10.70
N ASN A 35 18.60 1.59 10.35
CA ASN A 35 19.72 2.21 11.06
C ASN A 35 19.38 2.51 12.53
N SER A 36 18.19 3.03 12.81
CA SER A 36 17.75 3.36 14.18
C SER A 36 17.58 2.12 15.06
N LEU A 37 17.39 0.96 14.46
CA LEU A 37 17.26 -0.33 15.13
C LEU A 37 18.56 -1.15 15.10
N GLU A 38 19.64 -0.61 14.52
CA GLU A 38 20.92 -1.32 14.30
C GLU A 38 20.75 -2.62 13.47
N LEU A 39 19.84 -2.59 12.51
CA LEU A 39 19.53 -3.71 11.60
C LEU A 39 19.95 -3.39 10.16
N GLN A 40 20.02 -4.44 9.35
CA GLN A 40 20.06 -4.32 7.89
C GLN A 40 18.67 -4.59 7.31
N ALA A 41 18.23 -3.75 6.38
CA ALA A 41 17.04 -3.99 5.58
C ALA A 41 17.48 -4.18 4.12
N LYS A 42 17.20 -5.35 3.55
CA LYS A 42 17.56 -5.72 2.18
C LYS A 42 16.34 -6.11 1.35
N ALA A 43 15.19 -6.27 1.99
CA ALA A 43 13.95 -6.55 1.30
C ALA A 43 13.65 -5.49 0.24
N GLU A 44 13.36 -5.97 -0.97
CA GLU A 44 12.85 -5.15 -2.06
C GLU A 44 11.53 -4.51 -1.66
N ILE A 45 11.33 -3.26 -2.10
CA ILE A 45 10.07 -2.54 -1.90
C ILE A 45 9.24 -2.66 -3.18
N ILE A 46 8.12 -3.37 -3.08
CA ILE A 46 7.17 -3.57 -4.18
C ILE A 46 6.02 -2.59 -4.01
N LEU A 47 5.75 -1.80 -5.05
CA LEU A 47 4.66 -0.82 -5.07
C LEU A 47 3.83 -0.95 -6.34
N TRP A 48 2.51 -0.80 -6.23
CA TRP A 48 1.57 -0.73 -7.35
C TRP A 48 0.88 0.62 -7.37
N ASP A 49 0.88 1.30 -8.52
CA ASP A 49 0.39 2.68 -8.67
C ASP A 49 -0.78 2.85 -9.65
N ASP A 50 -1.35 1.75 -10.14
CA ASP A 50 -2.49 1.78 -11.07
C ASP A 50 -3.83 2.17 -10.40
N TYR A 51 -3.93 2.04 -9.08
CA TYR A 51 -5.21 2.05 -8.35
C TYR A 51 -5.57 3.39 -7.69
N PHE A 52 -4.71 4.41 -7.77
CA PHE A 52 -4.94 5.66 -7.04
C PHE A 52 -5.58 6.79 -7.84
N ALA A 53 -5.62 6.68 -9.17
CA ALA A 53 -6.24 7.66 -10.03
C ALA A 53 -7.68 7.98 -9.56
N PRO A 54 -8.14 9.24 -9.62
CA PRO A 54 -7.50 10.37 -10.28
C PRO A 54 -6.43 11.07 -9.42
N GLY A 55 -6.27 10.69 -8.15
CA GLY A 55 -5.30 11.31 -7.26
C GLY A 55 -5.62 11.13 -5.78
N TYR A 56 -4.80 11.76 -4.95
CA TYR A 56 -4.96 11.73 -3.50
C TYR A 56 -6.28 12.36 -3.06
N GLY A 57 -6.97 11.71 -2.13
CA GLY A 57 -8.21 12.21 -1.53
C GLY A 57 -9.45 12.11 -2.43
N THR A 58 -9.30 11.77 -3.71
CA THR A 58 -10.43 11.60 -4.63
C THR A 58 -10.80 10.11 -4.75
N PRO A 59 -12.05 9.73 -4.43
CA PRO A 59 -12.53 8.37 -4.64
C PRO A 59 -12.52 7.96 -6.11
N ASN A 60 -12.42 6.67 -6.39
CA ASN A 60 -12.55 6.09 -7.73
C ASN A 60 -13.49 4.89 -7.73
N GLU A 61 -13.89 4.43 -8.92
CA GLU A 61 -14.91 3.38 -9.06
C GLU A 61 -14.44 2.05 -8.45
N ASP A 62 -13.21 1.63 -8.73
CA ASP A 62 -12.66 0.35 -8.24
C ASP A 62 -12.53 0.35 -6.71
N GLY A 63 -11.98 1.42 -6.12
CA GLY A 63 -11.87 1.58 -4.67
C GLY A 63 -13.25 1.61 -3.99
N MET A 64 -14.23 2.28 -4.60
CA MET A 64 -15.60 2.30 -4.09
C MET A 64 -16.32 0.95 -4.25
N ALA A 65 -15.99 0.18 -5.30
CA ALA A 65 -16.50 -1.18 -5.47
C ALA A 65 -15.96 -2.10 -4.38
N ALA A 66 -14.65 -2.02 -4.09
CA ALA A 66 -14.01 -2.76 -3.01
C ALA A 66 -14.61 -2.42 -1.62
N VAL A 67 -14.86 -1.12 -1.35
CA VAL A 67 -15.56 -0.68 -0.11
C VAL A 67 -16.92 -1.36 0.03
N LYS A 68 -17.73 -1.35 -1.04
CA LYS A 68 -19.06 -1.98 -1.01
C LYS A 68 -18.97 -3.49 -0.84
N LEU A 69 -18.06 -4.13 -1.58
CA LEU A 69 -17.88 -5.57 -1.55
C LEU A 69 -17.56 -6.06 -0.14
N LEU A 70 -16.54 -5.48 0.50
CA LEU A 70 -16.10 -5.93 1.81
C LEU A 70 -17.12 -5.60 2.92
N ALA A 71 -17.81 -4.46 2.82
CA ALA A 71 -18.88 -4.11 3.73
C ALA A 71 -20.07 -5.07 3.62
N GLN A 72 -20.42 -5.52 2.41
CA GLN A 72 -21.55 -6.42 2.16
C GLN A 72 -21.25 -7.87 2.54
N LEU A 73 -20.03 -8.34 2.24
CA LEU A 73 -19.68 -9.75 2.44
C LEU A 73 -19.16 -10.04 3.85
N GLU A 74 -18.40 -9.12 4.43
CA GLU A 74 -17.67 -9.34 5.69
C GLU A 74 -18.08 -8.36 6.80
N GLY A 75 -18.92 -7.36 6.50
CA GLY A 75 -19.29 -6.32 7.47
C GLY A 75 -18.13 -5.39 7.84
N ILE A 76 -17.04 -5.37 7.05
CA ILE A 76 -15.85 -4.54 7.30
C ILE A 76 -15.96 -3.24 6.49
N LEU A 77 -15.89 -2.12 7.18
CA LEU A 77 -15.92 -0.80 6.55
C LEU A 77 -14.51 -0.34 6.15
N LEU A 78 -14.33 -0.12 4.86
CA LEU A 78 -13.15 0.53 4.29
C LEU A 78 -13.43 2.01 4.01
N ASP A 79 -12.37 2.80 3.92
CA ASP A 79 -12.41 4.21 3.57
C ASP A 79 -12.10 4.45 2.07
N PRO A 80 -12.62 5.52 1.46
CA PRO A 80 -12.51 5.75 0.02
C PRO A 80 -11.16 6.35 -0.43
N VAL A 81 -10.27 6.72 0.50
CA VAL A 81 -9.00 7.39 0.20
C VAL A 81 -7.82 6.43 0.28
N TYR A 82 -7.83 5.50 1.24
CA TYR A 82 -6.72 4.58 1.48
C TYR A 82 -7.13 3.12 1.31
N THR A 83 -7.92 2.60 2.23
CA THR A 83 -8.13 1.15 2.37
C THR A 83 -8.99 0.57 1.27
N GLY A 84 -9.94 1.33 0.72
CA GLY A 84 -10.69 0.94 -0.47
C GLY A 84 -9.79 0.76 -1.70
N LYS A 85 -8.84 1.68 -1.92
CA LYS A 85 -7.89 1.60 -3.05
C LYS A 85 -6.88 0.47 -2.88
N ALA A 86 -6.40 0.26 -1.66
CA ALA A 86 -5.53 -0.88 -1.36
C ALA A 86 -6.25 -2.22 -1.56
N MET A 87 -7.51 -2.32 -1.13
CA MET A 87 -8.32 -3.53 -1.37
C MET A 87 -8.63 -3.71 -2.86
N ALA A 88 -8.89 -2.64 -3.61
CA ALA A 88 -9.05 -2.72 -5.06
C ALA A 88 -7.79 -3.24 -5.76
N GLY A 89 -6.60 -2.89 -5.27
CA GLY A 89 -5.36 -3.47 -5.78
C GLY A 89 -5.15 -4.94 -5.42
N LEU A 90 -5.75 -5.44 -4.33
CA LEU A 90 -5.67 -6.85 -3.94
C LEU A 90 -6.58 -7.76 -4.77
N ILE A 91 -7.69 -7.23 -5.27
CA ILE A 91 -8.73 -7.94 -6.05
C ILE A 91 -8.30 -8.08 -7.51
#